data_AF-A0A6P5ZMM6-F1
#
_entry.id   AF-A0A6P5ZMM6-F1
#
_cell.length_a   1.000
_cell.length_b   1.000
_cell.length_c   1.000
_cell.angle_alpha   90.00
_cell.angle_beta   90.00
_cell.angle_gamma   90.00
#
_symmetry.space_group_name_H-M   'P 1'
#
loop_
_entity.id
_entity.type
_entity.pdbx_description
1 polymer ?
#
loop_
_entity_poly.entity_id
_entity_poly.type
_entity_poly.pdbx_seq_one_letter_code
_entity_poly.pdbx_strand_id
1 'polypeptide(L)'
;MKLSFAAATIAAAQSISDGKTLVSSSQSFELGFFSPGNSKNRFLGIWYKNLYGAVVWVANRNSPIAGAGGVLTINSDRNLILYDGTNSTVWSSNISRKAEGPVAQLLDSGNFVVKDNKTMQPVEIYRWQSFDYLSDTLLPGMKLGKNLKTGSEWLLTSWKSADDPSRGNFTCRLSIQGVHSIVVYSGSAKRFRTGPWDGFHFGGTPVSHNWFFVPYLEHNEDEIYYGYEPFNNQIFMRLIMDQSGTVLCVIWNERGSKWGTAYLAPPDQCDQYGQCGANSICNINKTPICECLKRFRPESEGMDSNNRNWSKKCVKESSSYCQNGEGFLKLVGVKLPDAIKFKLNESMNLKECEMNCLKNCSCSAYASTKLDEQEEGCLMWYGSLIDMKILSGLTTGRDIYIRAPFSELARASNEKSRVKIIIIVLIISGMLVLSLVFCLILRKKWKRGRRYGEEVNSEEFMASGIMKSENTPCGLVVELKYCWWDTRSNLREDGIGSSVAGIVLFPLHLATFVFSTSYMQEERRKKQKQFLTLSKARTR
;
A
#
# COMPACT_ATOMS: atom_id res chain seq x y z
N MET A 1 2.68 -27.22 -43.46
CA MET A 1 2.62 -25.91 -42.80
C MET A 1 4.05 -25.51 -42.43
N LYS A 2 4.69 -24.56 -43.11
CA LYS A 2 6.04 -24.09 -42.76
C LYS A 2 5.91 -23.14 -41.58
N LEU A 3 6.24 -23.60 -40.37
CA LEU A 3 6.42 -22.74 -39.20
C LEU A 3 7.75 -21.97 -39.37
N SER A 4 7.68 -20.74 -39.85
CA SER A 4 8.81 -19.81 -39.74
C SER A 4 8.81 -19.24 -38.33
N PHE A 5 9.73 -19.70 -37.50
CA PHE A 5 9.97 -19.09 -36.19
C PHE A 5 10.69 -17.76 -36.41
N ALA A 6 10.08 -16.65 -35.97
CA ALA A 6 10.76 -15.36 -35.91
C ALA A 6 11.97 -15.48 -34.96
N ALA A 7 13.09 -14.88 -35.35
CA ALA A 7 14.30 -14.90 -34.52
C ALA A 7 14.09 -14.09 -33.23
N ALA A 8 14.76 -14.50 -32.14
CA ALA A 8 14.77 -13.75 -30.88
C ALA A 8 15.93 -12.75 -30.80
N THR A 9 16.86 -12.81 -31.75
CA THR A 9 18.14 -12.09 -31.72
C THR A 9 18.45 -11.36 -33.03
N ILE A 10 19.24 -10.29 -32.92
CA ILE A 10 19.89 -9.59 -34.02
C ILE A 10 21.40 -9.63 -33.74
N ALA A 11 22.14 -10.34 -34.59
CA ALA A 11 23.60 -10.31 -34.56
C ALA A 11 24.16 -9.14 -35.40
N ALA A 12 25.47 -8.92 -35.30
CA ALA A 12 26.16 -7.99 -36.21
C ALA A 12 25.87 -8.34 -37.69
N ALA A 13 25.67 -7.32 -38.52
CA ALA A 13 25.24 -7.41 -39.92
C ALA A 13 23.82 -7.95 -40.19
N GLN A 14 23.04 -8.26 -39.14
CA GLN A 14 21.61 -8.50 -39.28
C GLN A 14 20.81 -7.23 -38.98
N SER A 15 19.64 -7.11 -39.58
CA SER A 15 18.75 -5.98 -39.38
C SER A 15 17.28 -6.42 -39.44
N ILE A 16 16.42 -5.57 -38.90
CA ILE A 16 14.97 -5.72 -38.93
C ILE A 16 14.40 -4.50 -39.59
N SER A 17 13.78 -4.71 -40.75
CA SER A 17 13.00 -3.72 -41.46
C SER A 17 11.56 -3.72 -40.95
N ASP A 18 10.82 -2.66 -41.27
CA ASP A 18 9.38 -2.64 -41.13
C ASP A 18 8.73 -3.89 -41.78
N GLY A 19 7.69 -4.43 -41.15
CA GLY A 19 7.03 -5.70 -41.50
C GLY A 19 7.69 -6.96 -40.94
N LYS A 20 8.90 -6.88 -40.36
CA LYS A 20 9.56 -7.99 -39.65
C LYS A 20 9.57 -7.75 -38.14
N THR A 21 9.61 -8.83 -37.36
CA THR A 21 9.59 -8.77 -35.89
C THR A 21 10.63 -9.70 -35.26
N LEU A 22 11.06 -9.36 -34.04
CA LEU A 22 11.67 -10.31 -33.11
C LEU A 22 10.61 -10.84 -32.18
N VAL A 23 10.74 -12.11 -31.81
CA VAL A 23 9.85 -12.72 -30.83
C VAL A 23 10.67 -13.37 -29.73
N SER A 24 10.28 -13.15 -28.48
CA SER A 24 10.93 -13.76 -27.33
C SER A 24 10.80 -15.30 -27.38
N SER A 25 11.71 -16.04 -26.74
CA SER A 25 11.77 -17.51 -26.82
C SER A 25 10.44 -18.19 -26.44
N SER A 26 9.79 -17.70 -25.38
CA SER A 26 8.48 -18.16 -24.91
C SER A 26 7.29 -17.67 -25.74
N GLN A 27 7.51 -16.89 -26.80
CA GLN A 27 6.47 -16.26 -27.62
C GLN A 27 5.59 -15.26 -26.83
N SER A 28 6.06 -14.76 -25.69
CA SER A 28 5.29 -13.84 -24.82
C SER A 28 5.33 -12.40 -25.33
N PHE A 29 6.51 -11.97 -25.80
CA PHE A 29 6.74 -10.60 -26.28
C PHE A 29 7.20 -10.59 -27.73
N GLU A 30 6.85 -9.51 -28.42
CA GLU A 30 7.24 -9.25 -29.78
C GLU A 30 7.75 -7.81 -29.89
N LEU A 31 8.82 -7.62 -30.67
CA LEU A 31 9.41 -6.33 -30.99
C LEU A 31 9.32 -6.09 -32.49
N GLY A 32 8.87 -4.91 -32.88
CA GLY A 32 8.78 -4.52 -34.29
C GLY A 32 8.23 -3.12 -34.50
N PHE A 33 7.94 -2.82 -35.76
CA PHE A 33 7.40 -1.53 -36.16
C PHE A 33 5.88 -1.52 -36.09
N PHE A 34 5.30 -0.46 -35.52
CA PHE A 34 3.86 -0.30 -35.36
C PHE A 34 3.42 1.17 -35.55
N SER A 35 2.11 1.35 -35.71
CA SER A 35 1.43 2.65 -35.73
C SER A 35 0.30 2.60 -34.71
N PRO A 36 0.31 3.46 -33.68
CA PRO A 36 -0.76 3.49 -32.69
C PRO A 36 -2.03 4.11 -33.27
N GLY A 37 -3.17 3.43 -33.08
CA GLY A 37 -4.50 3.87 -33.50
C GLY A 37 -4.55 4.41 -34.92
N ASN A 38 -4.87 5.69 -35.09
CA ASN A 38 -4.98 6.35 -36.40
C ASN A 38 -3.71 7.07 -36.86
N SER A 39 -2.59 6.88 -36.16
CA SER A 39 -1.32 7.52 -36.50
C SER A 39 -0.79 7.07 -37.86
N LYS A 40 -0.32 8.02 -38.68
CA LYS A 40 0.44 7.73 -39.91
C LYS A 40 1.94 7.53 -39.66
N ASN A 41 2.38 7.83 -38.43
CA ASN A 41 3.77 7.70 -38.03
C ASN A 41 4.10 6.25 -37.68
N ARG A 42 5.36 5.86 -37.87
CA ARG A 42 5.90 4.56 -37.49
C ARG A 42 6.82 4.68 -36.29
N PHE A 43 6.69 3.70 -35.39
CA PHE A 43 7.47 3.58 -34.17
C PHE A 43 7.97 2.16 -34.01
N LEU A 44 9.16 2.02 -33.44
CA LEU A 44 9.69 0.74 -32.97
C LEU A 44 9.22 0.53 -31.52
N GLY A 45 8.54 -0.58 -31.26
CA GLY A 45 8.02 -0.89 -29.93
C GLY A 45 8.08 -2.37 -29.57
N ILE A 46 7.76 -2.64 -28.31
CA ILE A 46 7.60 -3.98 -27.76
C ILE A 46 6.16 -4.11 -27.30
N TRP A 47 5.52 -5.25 -27.58
CA TRP A 47 4.17 -5.56 -27.13
C TRP A 47 4.03 -7.02 -26.72
N TYR A 48 2.94 -7.33 -26.02
CA TYR A 48 2.52 -8.71 -25.80
C TYR A 48 2.02 -9.33 -27.11
N LYS A 49 2.67 -10.40 -27.56
CA LYS A 49 2.36 -11.03 -28.86
C LYS A 49 0.92 -11.57 -28.92
N ASN A 50 0.51 -12.32 -27.90
CA ASN A 50 -0.77 -13.04 -27.90
C ASN A 50 -1.89 -12.31 -27.11
N LEU A 51 -1.66 -11.09 -26.62
CA LEU A 51 -2.59 -10.35 -25.75
C LEU A 51 -3.09 -9.03 -26.40
N TYR A 52 -3.55 -9.12 -27.65
CA TYR A 52 -3.95 -8.00 -28.52
C TYR A 52 -2.88 -6.92 -28.74
N GLY A 53 -1.60 -7.30 -28.79
CA GLY A 53 -0.55 -6.35 -29.17
C GLY A 53 -0.42 -5.16 -28.22
N ALA A 54 -0.73 -5.35 -26.93
CA ALA A 54 -0.60 -4.29 -25.93
C ALA A 54 0.85 -3.81 -25.86
N VAL A 55 1.10 -2.59 -26.36
CA VAL A 55 2.43 -1.96 -26.39
C VAL A 55 2.86 -1.60 -24.96
N VAL A 56 4.08 -1.96 -24.63
CA VAL A 56 4.69 -1.81 -23.29
C VAL A 56 5.96 -0.95 -23.31
N TRP A 57 6.55 -0.75 -24.48
CA TRP A 57 7.77 0.06 -24.64
C TRP A 57 7.88 0.61 -26.06
N VAL A 58 8.45 1.81 -26.22
CA VAL A 58 8.63 2.49 -27.51
C VAL A 58 10.00 3.18 -27.55
N ALA A 59 10.82 2.87 -28.56
CA ALA A 59 12.19 3.40 -28.68
C ALA A 59 12.19 4.88 -29.10
N ASN A 60 11.64 5.17 -30.27
CA ASN A 60 11.70 6.46 -30.94
C ASN A 60 10.47 7.33 -30.66
N ARG A 61 10.00 7.32 -29.42
CA ARG A 61 8.73 7.96 -29.03
C ARG A 61 8.63 9.45 -29.40
N ASN A 62 9.74 10.19 -29.38
CA ASN A 62 9.79 11.62 -29.72
C ASN A 62 10.29 11.89 -31.15
N SER A 63 10.69 10.85 -31.89
CA SER A 63 11.26 10.94 -33.23
C SER A 63 10.54 9.94 -34.14
N PRO A 64 9.28 10.20 -34.53
CA PRO A 64 8.52 9.30 -35.39
C PRO A 64 9.18 9.12 -36.76
N ILE A 65 9.00 7.95 -37.37
CA ILE A 65 9.43 7.67 -38.74
C ILE A 65 8.25 7.92 -39.68
N ALA A 66 8.51 8.64 -40.78
CA ALA A 66 7.54 8.82 -41.85
C ALA A 66 7.54 7.61 -42.81
N GLY A 67 6.38 7.00 -43.03
CA GLY A 67 6.25 5.82 -43.88
C GLY A 67 6.95 4.57 -43.35
N ALA A 68 6.96 3.49 -44.13
CA ALA A 68 7.41 2.15 -43.71
C ALA A 68 8.92 1.88 -43.95
N GLY A 69 9.76 2.93 -43.95
CA GLY A 69 11.18 2.82 -44.27
C GLY A 69 12.10 2.49 -43.09
N GLY A 70 11.54 2.16 -41.92
CA GLY A 70 12.32 1.98 -40.69
C GLY A 70 13.20 0.73 -40.69
N VAL A 71 14.44 0.86 -40.21
CA VAL A 71 15.38 -0.27 -40.06
C VAL A 71 16.11 -0.21 -38.71
N LEU A 72 15.99 -1.27 -37.92
CA LEU A 72 16.76 -1.49 -36.69
C LEU A 72 17.96 -2.39 -36.98
N THR A 73 19.16 -1.97 -36.59
CA THR A 73 20.39 -2.75 -36.79
C THR A 73 21.42 -2.45 -35.69
N ILE A 74 22.47 -3.28 -35.62
CA ILE A 74 23.70 -2.92 -34.91
C ILE A 74 24.68 -2.33 -35.91
N ASN A 75 25.19 -1.12 -35.63
CA ASN A 75 26.12 -0.43 -36.52
C ASN A 75 27.59 -0.88 -36.31
N SER A 76 28.50 -0.37 -37.13
CA SER A 76 29.95 -0.63 -37.01
C SER A 76 30.52 -0.22 -35.65
N ASP A 77 29.96 0.81 -35.02
CA ASP A 77 30.34 1.27 -33.68
C ASP A 77 29.71 0.43 -32.56
N ARG A 78 29.09 -0.71 -32.90
CA ARG A 78 28.53 -1.67 -31.94
C ARG A 78 27.40 -1.06 -31.09
N ASN A 79 26.72 -0.05 -31.62
CA ASN A 79 25.50 0.53 -31.07
C ASN A 79 24.27 -0.06 -31.76
N LEU A 80 23.18 -0.16 -31.01
CA LEU A 80 21.86 -0.40 -31.58
C LEU A 80 21.36 0.93 -32.15
N ILE A 81 21.02 0.94 -33.44
CA ILE A 81 20.61 2.14 -34.18
C ILE A 81 19.32 1.87 -34.95
N LEU A 82 18.43 2.87 -34.94
CA LEU A 82 17.22 2.92 -35.73
C LEU A 82 17.37 3.98 -36.82
N TYR A 83 17.28 3.56 -38.08
CA TYR A 83 17.27 4.44 -39.25
C TYR A 83 15.85 4.63 -39.78
N ASP A 84 15.61 5.77 -40.43
CA ASP A 84 14.43 5.99 -41.28
C ASP A 84 14.68 5.55 -42.74
N GLY A 85 13.67 5.76 -43.59
CA GLY A 85 13.74 5.42 -45.03
C GLY A 85 14.75 6.22 -45.84
N THR A 86 15.36 7.27 -45.26
CA THR A 86 16.44 8.05 -45.87
C THR A 86 17.82 7.66 -45.35
N ASN A 87 17.91 6.59 -44.55
CA ASN A 87 19.10 6.19 -43.78
C ASN A 87 19.56 7.23 -42.74
N SER A 88 18.68 8.14 -42.32
CA SER A 88 18.97 9.08 -41.25
C SER A 88 18.77 8.41 -39.88
N THR A 89 19.66 8.68 -38.93
CA THR A 89 19.57 8.15 -37.56
C THR A 89 18.42 8.81 -36.81
N VAL A 90 17.44 8.01 -36.40
CA VAL A 90 16.25 8.45 -35.65
C VAL A 90 16.42 8.23 -34.15
N TRP A 91 17.10 7.14 -33.78
CA TRP A 91 17.34 6.76 -32.39
C TRP A 91 18.59 5.88 -32.28
N SER A 92 19.30 5.96 -31.15
CA SER A 92 20.46 5.12 -30.84
C SER A 92 20.54 4.79 -29.35
N SER A 93 21.09 3.63 -29.01
CA SER A 93 21.25 3.19 -27.62
C SER A 93 22.39 3.87 -26.85
N ASN A 94 23.29 4.59 -27.55
CA ASN A 94 24.42 5.33 -26.98
C ASN A 94 25.27 4.53 -25.98
N ILE A 95 25.63 3.30 -26.34
CA ILE A 95 26.39 2.39 -25.48
C ILE A 95 27.79 2.95 -25.25
N SER A 96 28.11 3.26 -23.98
CA SER A 96 29.42 3.78 -23.59
C SER A 96 30.52 2.71 -23.63
N ARG A 97 30.24 1.52 -23.09
CA ARG A 97 31.18 0.37 -23.11
C ARG A 97 30.78 -0.61 -24.20
N LYS A 98 31.48 -0.56 -25.32
CA LYS A 98 31.15 -1.33 -26.53
C LYS A 98 31.22 -2.83 -26.27
N ALA A 99 30.20 -3.54 -26.73
CA ALA A 99 30.13 -4.99 -26.61
C ALA A 99 31.15 -5.70 -27.52
N GLU A 100 31.68 -6.85 -27.15
CA GLU A 100 32.49 -7.70 -28.03
C GLU A 100 31.59 -8.70 -28.76
N GLY A 101 31.47 -8.53 -30.08
CA GLY A 101 30.48 -9.28 -30.87
C GLY A 101 29.06 -9.03 -30.33
N PRO A 102 28.54 -7.79 -30.43
CA PRO A 102 27.23 -7.45 -29.86
C PRO A 102 26.11 -8.29 -30.47
N VAL A 103 25.22 -8.76 -29.59
CA VAL A 103 23.94 -9.37 -29.96
C VAL A 103 22.83 -8.61 -29.23
N ALA A 104 21.83 -8.17 -29.98
CA ALA A 104 20.61 -7.65 -29.42
C ALA A 104 19.59 -8.80 -29.27
N GLN A 105 18.94 -8.91 -28.12
CA GLN A 105 18.03 -10.02 -27.82
C GLN A 105 16.78 -9.52 -27.10
N LEU A 106 15.60 -10.00 -27.52
CA LEU A 106 14.36 -9.83 -26.77
C LEU A 106 14.17 -10.99 -25.78
N LEU A 107 14.21 -10.68 -24.49
CA LEU A 107 14.04 -11.67 -23.41
C LEU A 107 12.56 -11.95 -23.13
N ASP A 108 12.29 -13.06 -22.44
CA ASP A 108 10.93 -13.46 -22.04
C ASP A 108 10.30 -12.56 -20.97
N SER A 109 11.10 -11.73 -20.30
CA SER A 109 10.60 -10.64 -19.45
C SER A 109 10.05 -9.45 -20.24
N GLY A 110 10.28 -9.41 -21.56
CA GLY A 110 10.04 -8.24 -22.41
C GLY A 110 11.20 -7.25 -22.42
N ASN A 111 12.30 -7.52 -21.70
CA ASN A 111 13.49 -6.68 -21.73
C ASN A 111 14.26 -6.93 -23.05
N PHE A 112 14.38 -5.89 -23.87
CA PHE A 112 15.27 -5.88 -25.01
C PHE A 112 16.67 -5.44 -24.58
N VAL A 113 17.67 -6.31 -24.79
CA VAL A 113 19.03 -6.13 -24.26
C VAL A 113 20.07 -6.18 -25.37
N VAL A 114 21.19 -5.51 -25.16
CA VAL A 114 22.42 -5.70 -25.95
C VAL A 114 23.48 -6.30 -25.04
N LYS A 115 24.01 -7.47 -25.42
CA LYS A 115 25.04 -8.19 -24.68
C LYS A 115 26.15 -8.69 -25.58
N ASP A 116 27.23 -9.14 -24.96
CA ASP A 116 28.35 -9.78 -25.66
C ASP A 116 27.93 -11.19 -26.09
N ASN A 117 28.22 -11.60 -27.33
CA ASN A 117 27.93 -12.96 -27.80
C ASN A 117 28.79 -14.02 -27.08
N LYS A 118 29.89 -13.61 -26.45
CA LYS A 118 30.95 -14.50 -25.96
C LYS A 118 31.00 -14.71 -24.45
N THR A 119 30.07 -14.17 -23.67
CA THR A 119 30.13 -14.35 -22.22
C THR A 119 29.50 -15.68 -21.80
N MET A 120 30.32 -16.73 -21.67
CA MET A 120 30.07 -17.86 -20.74
C MET A 120 30.24 -17.41 -19.28
N GLN A 121 29.88 -16.16 -18.95
CA GLN A 121 29.98 -15.67 -17.58
C GLN A 121 28.77 -16.16 -16.78
N PRO A 122 28.94 -16.48 -15.49
CA PRO A 122 27.83 -16.89 -14.62
C PRO A 122 26.79 -15.78 -14.41
N VAL A 123 27.14 -14.52 -14.72
CA VAL A 123 26.24 -13.36 -14.64
C VAL A 123 26.09 -12.74 -16.02
N GLU A 124 24.86 -12.59 -16.51
CA GLU A 124 24.59 -11.85 -17.74
C GLU A 124 24.83 -10.35 -17.52
N ILE A 125 25.84 -9.79 -18.19
CA ILE A 125 26.15 -8.36 -18.15
C ILE A 125 25.60 -7.70 -19.41
N TYR A 126 24.59 -6.84 -19.25
CA TYR A 126 24.03 -6.07 -20.35
C TYR A 126 24.82 -4.78 -20.57
N ARG A 127 25.14 -4.50 -21.85
CA ARG A 127 25.73 -3.20 -22.26
C ARG A 127 24.67 -2.12 -22.41
N TRP A 128 23.43 -2.53 -22.68
CA TRP A 128 22.24 -1.69 -22.73
C TRP A 128 21.01 -2.56 -22.51
N GLN A 129 19.97 -1.99 -21.91
CA GLN A 129 18.69 -2.65 -21.74
C GLN A 129 17.52 -1.66 -21.81
N SER A 130 16.42 -2.08 -22.41
CA SER A 130 15.19 -1.30 -22.53
C SER A 130 14.56 -0.96 -21.16
N PHE A 131 14.75 -1.83 -20.16
CA PHE A 131 14.22 -1.64 -18.81
C PHE A 131 14.81 -0.43 -18.08
N ASP A 132 15.95 0.12 -18.56
CA ASP A 132 16.50 1.38 -18.04
C ASP A 132 15.83 2.63 -18.63
N TYR A 133 15.02 2.48 -19.68
CA TYR A 133 14.42 3.56 -20.45
C TYR A 133 12.91 3.37 -20.57
N LEU A 134 12.21 3.56 -19.46
CA LEU A 134 10.77 3.38 -19.38
C LEU A 134 9.98 4.30 -20.33
N SER A 135 8.82 3.79 -20.79
CA SER A 135 7.81 4.56 -21.50
C SER A 135 6.70 5.00 -20.54
N ASP A 136 5.47 4.59 -20.78
CA ASP A 136 4.28 4.78 -19.95
C ASP A 136 3.95 3.54 -19.10
N THR A 137 4.56 2.40 -19.40
CA THR A 137 4.27 1.11 -18.76
C THR A 137 5.41 0.64 -17.85
N LEU A 138 5.08 0.12 -16.68
CA LEU A 138 5.97 -0.68 -15.82
C LEU A 138 5.54 -2.15 -15.90
N LEU A 139 6.48 -3.02 -16.27
CA LEU A 139 6.32 -4.49 -16.29
C LEU A 139 6.94 -5.13 -15.04
N PRO A 140 6.59 -6.39 -14.72
CA PRO A 140 7.35 -7.18 -13.74
C PRO A 140 8.83 -7.21 -14.10
N GLY A 141 9.70 -6.93 -13.12
CA GLY A 141 11.16 -6.84 -13.30
C GLY A 141 11.69 -5.48 -13.77
N MET A 142 10.83 -4.54 -14.13
CA MET A 142 11.24 -3.14 -14.33
C MET A 142 11.33 -2.40 -12.98
N LYS A 143 12.17 -1.36 -12.94
CA LYS A 143 12.42 -0.56 -11.74
C LYS A 143 11.72 0.79 -11.87
N LEU A 144 10.97 1.24 -10.87
CA LEU A 144 10.49 2.61 -10.75
C LEU A 144 11.24 3.28 -9.60
N GLY A 145 12.21 4.15 -9.89
CA GLY A 145 13.14 4.56 -8.86
C GLY A 145 14.28 5.44 -9.36
N LYS A 146 15.41 5.33 -8.67
CA LYS A 146 16.61 6.10 -8.96
C LYS A 146 17.86 5.28 -8.74
N ASN A 147 18.78 5.40 -9.68
CA ASN A 147 20.17 5.00 -9.49
C ASN A 147 20.88 6.09 -8.69
N LEU A 148 21.35 5.77 -7.49
CA LEU A 148 21.96 6.72 -6.57
C LEU A 148 23.38 7.12 -7.00
N LYS A 149 24.08 6.25 -7.73
CA LYS A 149 25.43 6.51 -8.27
C LYS A 149 25.43 7.49 -9.45
N THR A 150 24.53 7.30 -10.40
CA THR A 150 24.47 8.12 -11.63
C THR A 150 23.50 9.28 -11.53
N GLY A 151 22.55 9.23 -10.59
CA GLY A 151 21.45 10.18 -10.48
C GLY A 151 20.33 9.96 -11.50
N SER A 152 20.44 8.95 -12.38
CA SER A 152 19.40 8.61 -13.37
C SER A 152 18.13 8.10 -12.71
N GLU A 153 16.97 8.54 -13.21
CA GLU A 153 15.67 8.12 -12.71
C GLU A 153 14.99 7.17 -13.68
N TRP A 154 14.44 6.08 -13.13
CA TRP A 154 13.47 5.24 -13.82
C TRP A 154 12.07 5.72 -13.47
N LEU A 155 11.44 6.45 -14.40
CA LEU A 155 10.11 7.04 -14.22
C LEU A 155 9.19 6.70 -15.40
N LEU A 156 7.88 6.60 -15.13
CA LEU A 156 6.89 6.48 -16.21
C LEU A 156 6.54 7.87 -16.72
N THR A 157 6.39 8.01 -18.04
CA THR A 157 5.86 9.21 -18.69
C THR A 157 4.72 8.81 -19.61
N SER A 158 3.55 9.39 -19.39
CA SER A 158 2.36 9.11 -20.19
C SER A 158 2.63 9.28 -21.69
N TRP A 159 1.83 8.62 -22.51
CA TRP A 159 1.69 9.03 -23.91
C TRP A 159 1.01 10.40 -23.96
N LYS A 160 1.21 11.12 -25.07
CA LYS A 160 0.56 12.40 -25.30
C LYS A 160 -0.92 12.21 -25.66
N SER A 161 -1.24 11.17 -26.42
CA SER A 161 -2.60 10.75 -26.73
C SER A 161 -2.62 9.27 -27.17
N ALA A 162 -3.80 8.72 -27.44
CA ALA A 162 -3.96 7.33 -27.86
C ALA A 162 -3.25 7.02 -29.19
N ASP A 163 -3.11 8.03 -30.07
CA ASP A 163 -2.47 7.93 -31.38
C ASP A 163 -1.04 8.51 -31.40
N ASP A 164 -0.53 8.99 -30.26
CA ASP A 164 0.77 9.67 -30.18
C ASP A 164 1.55 9.23 -28.91
N PRO A 165 2.54 8.33 -29.06
CA PRO A 165 3.33 7.79 -27.96
C PRO A 165 4.45 8.73 -27.48
N SER A 166 4.57 9.92 -28.08
CA SER A 166 5.50 10.96 -27.60
C SER A 166 5.24 11.30 -26.13
N ARG A 167 6.23 11.94 -25.49
CA ARG A 167 6.15 12.28 -24.07
C ARG A 167 4.95 13.19 -23.80
N GLY A 168 4.00 12.68 -23.04
CA GLY A 168 2.86 13.43 -22.52
C GLY A 168 3.23 14.26 -21.29
N ASN A 169 2.19 14.84 -20.67
CA ASN A 169 2.35 15.83 -19.59
C ASN A 169 2.48 15.21 -18.19
N PHE A 170 2.22 13.91 -18.05
CA PHE A 170 2.17 13.24 -16.75
C PHE A 170 3.35 12.31 -16.54
N THR A 171 3.92 12.35 -15.34
CA THR A 171 5.02 11.46 -14.93
C THR A 171 4.72 10.79 -13.60
N CYS A 172 5.03 9.50 -13.49
CA CYS A 172 5.03 8.74 -12.24
C CYS A 172 6.46 8.56 -11.74
N ARG A 173 6.75 8.95 -10.50
CA ARG A 173 8.09 8.88 -9.91
C ARG A 173 8.06 8.31 -8.51
N LEU A 174 9.12 7.61 -8.13
CA LEU A 174 9.40 7.34 -6.72
C LEU A 174 10.07 8.59 -6.11
N SER A 175 9.38 9.26 -5.20
CA SER A 175 9.93 10.33 -4.40
C SER A 175 10.77 9.75 -3.27
N ILE A 176 12.06 10.06 -3.28
CA ILE A 176 13.03 9.56 -2.28
C ILE A 176 13.37 10.59 -1.20
N GLN A 177 12.86 11.82 -1.32
CA GLN A 177 13.08 12.88 -0.33
C GLN A 177 12.19 12.64 0.90
N GLY A 178 12.81 12.40 2.06
CA GLY A 178 12.09 12.10 3.29
C GLY A 178 11.51 10.69 3.26
N VAL A 179 10.20 10.57 3.48
CA VAL A 179 9.55 9.26 3.47
C VAL A 179 9.16 8.88 2.04
N HIS A 180 9.61 7.70 1.62
CA HIS A 180 9.46 7.25 0.24
C HIS A 180 7.99 7.11 -0.18
N SER A 181 7.62 7.68 -1.32
CA SER A 181 6.25 7.67 -1.84
C SER A 181 6.24 7.67 -3.37
N ILE A 182 5.26 7.05 -3.99
CA ILE A 182 5.03 7.19 -5.44
C ILE A 182 4.17 8.42 -5.67
N VAL A 183 4.62 9.28 -6.58
CA VAL A 183 4.00 10.58 -6.86
C VAL A 183 3.77 10.74 -8.34
N VAL A 184 2.56 11.17 -8.69
CA VAL A 184 2.19 11.56 -10.04
C VAL A 184 2.27 13.07 -10.16
N TYR A 185 2.97 13.54 -11.18
CA TYR A 185 3.14 14.94 -11.50
C TYR A 185 2.49 15.28 -12.84
N SER A 186 2.00 16.51 -12.96
CA SER A 186 1.67 17.17 -14.22
C SER A 186 2.62 18.36 -14.36
N GLY A 187 3.65 18.24 -15.20
CA GLY A 187 4.81 19.14 -15.15
C GLY A 187 5.47 19.10 -13.77
N SER A 188 5.49 20.23 -13.06
CA SER A 188 6.01 20.34 -11.68
C SER A 188 4.93 20.18 -10.59
N ALA A 189 3.64 20.18 -10.95
CA ALA A 189 2.55 20.11 -9.99
C ALA A 189 2.25 18.67 -9.58
N LYS A 190 2.27 18.38 -8.26
CA LYS A 190 1.82 17.09 -7.71
C LYS A 190 0.31 16.93 -7.94
N ARG A 191 -0.09 15.77 -8.46
CA ARG A 191 -1.50 15.42 -8.74
C ARG A 191 -2.02 14.30 -7.85
N PHE A 192 -1.16 13.35 -7.52
CA PHE A 192 -1.48 12.23 -6.64
C PHE A 192 -0.22 11.81 -5.89
N ARG A 193 -0.39 11.33 -4.66
CA ARG A 193 0.68 10.80 -3.81
C ARG A 193 0.16 9.56 -3.09
N THR A 194 0.86 8.45 -3.20
CA THR A 194 0.46 7.18 -2.56
C THR A 194 0.64 7.17 -1.05
N GLY A 195 1.33 8.15 -0.46
CA GLY A 195 1.74 8.09 0.94
C GLY A 195 3.01 7.26 1.15
N PRO A 196 3.49 7.16 2.38
CA PRO A 196 4.77 6.53 2.69
C PRO A 196 4.74 5.01 2.50
N TRP A 197 5.88 4.44 2.11
CA TRP A 197 6.11 2.99 2.17
C TRP A 197 6.11 2.50 3.61
N ASP A 198 5.40 1.42 3.89
CA ASP A 198 5.25 0.87 5.24
C ASP A 198 5.95 -0.47 5.48
N GLY A 199 6.72 -0.94 4.51
CA GLY A 199 7.35 -2.25 4.52
C GLY A 199 6.60 -3.29 3.68
N PHE A 200 5.31 -3.09 3.44
CA PHE A 200 4.46 -4.02 2.68
C PHE A 200 3.79 -3.35 1.48
N HIS A 201 3.35 -2.11 1.61
CA HIS A 201 2.77 -1.32 0.52
C HIS A 201 2.88 0.20 0.82
N PHE A 202 2.31 1.03 -0.04
CA PHE A 202 2.19 2.47 0.23
C PHE A 202 0.88 2.75 0.99
N GLY A 203 0.93 3.55 2.05
CA GLY A 203 -0.21 3.68 3.00
C GLY A 203 -1.52 4.27 2.43
N GLY A 204 -1.45 5.00 1.31
CA GLY A 204 -2.59 5.58 0.60
C GLY A 204 -3.15 4.70 -0.53
N THR A 205 -2.67 3.46 -0.68
CA THR A 205 -3.27 2.46 -1.58
C THR A 205 -4.13 1.49 -0.77
N PRO A 206 -5.33 1.09 -1.24
CA PRO A 206 -6.14 0.06 -0.58
C PRO A 206 -5.35 -1.23 -0.31
N VAL A 207 -5.43 -1.73 0.91
CA VAL A 207 -4.93 -3.05 1.36
C VAL A 207 -5.73 -4.19 0.74
N SER A 208 -6.91 -3.91 0.15
CA SER A 208 -7.82 -4.94 -0.40
C SER A 208 -7.00 -5.95 -1.19
N HIS A 209 -6.84 -7.12 -0.55
CA HIS A 209 -5.81 -8.10 -0.80
C HIS A 209 -5.28 -8.05 -2.23
N ASN A 210 -4.06 -7.52 -2.41
CA ASN A 210 -3.30 -7.81 -3.62
C ASN A 210 -3.19 -9.33 -3.70
N TRP A 211 -4.10 -9.97 -4.44
CA TRP A 211 -4.05 -11.40 -4.80
C TRP A 211 -3.29 -11.60 -6.10
N PHE A 212 -2.92 -10.51 -6.78
CA PHE A 212 -2.36 -10.55 -8.13
C PHE A 212 -0.85 -10.25 -8.17
N PHE A 213 -0.32 -9.43 -7.27
CA PHE A 213 1.11 -9.17 -7.17
C PHE A 213 1.63 -8.86 -5.77
N VAL A 214 2.94 -9.05 -5.58
CA VAL A 214 3.70 -8.66 -4.41
C VAL A 214 4.50 -7.40 -4.77
N PRO A 215 4.13 -6.22 -4.21
CA PRO A 215 4.97 -5.03 -4.32
C PRO A 215 6.19 -5.15 -3.42
N TYR A 216 7.29 -4.52 -3.82
CA TYR A 216 8.49 -4.41 -3.00
C TYR A 216 9.20 -3.08 -3.25
N LEU A 217 9.98 -2.66 -2.26
CA LEU A 217 10.86 -1.50 -2.34
C LEU A 217 12.26 -1.97 -1.97
N GLU A 218 13.18 -1.89 -2.92
CA GLU A 218 14.60 -2.17 -2.70
C GLU A 218 15.32 -0.86 -2.42
N HIS A 219 16.18 -0.86 -1.40
CA HIS A 219 17.02 0.27 -1.04
C HIS A 219 18.39 -0.24 -0.60
N ASN A 220 19.42 0.09 -1.37
CA ASN A 220 20.82 -0.20 -1.08
C ASN A 220 21.69 1.02 -1.42
N GLU A 221 23.02 0.89 -1.31
CA GLU A 221 23.97 1.98 -1.56
C GLU A 221 23.98 2.47 -3.02
N ASP A 222 23.54 1.64 -3.95
CA ASP A 222 23.65 1.89 -5.39
C ASP A 222 22.34 2.41 -5.98
N GLU A 223 21.20 1.92 -5.49
CA GLU A 223 19.89 2.16 -6.06
C GLU A 223 18.77 2.07 -5.03
N ILE A 224 17.70 2.80 -5.34
CA ILE A 224 16.43 2.72 -4.64
C ILE A 224 15.31 2.66 -5.66
N TYR A 225 14.45 1.65 -5.57
CA TYR A 225 13.38 1.49 -6.54
C TYR A 225 12.22 0.66 -6.01
N TYR A 226 11.04 0.97 -6.54
CA TYR A 226 9.85 0.18 -6.43
C TYR A 226 9.78 -0.82 -7.59
N GLY A 227 9.38 -2.04 -7.27
CA GLY A 227 9.06 -3.07 -8.23
C GLY A 227 7.87 -3.90 -7.76
N TYR A 228 7.43 -4.82 -8.60
CA TYR A 228 6.42 -5.79 -8.24
C TYR A 228 6.61 -7.11 -8.99
N GLU A 229 6.15 -8.18 -8.37
CA GLU A 229 6.12 -9.52 -8.96
C GLU A 229 4.69 -10.07 -8.95
N PRO A 230 4.21 -10.68 -10.05
CA PRO A 230 2.92 -11.38 -10.01
C PRO A 230 2.99 -12.57 -9.05
N PHE A 231 1.89 -12.92 -8.37
CA PHE A 231 1.86 -14.10 -7.48
C PHE A 231 2.11 -15.43 -8.21
N ASN A 232 1.76 -15.48 -9.49
CA ASN A 232 1.99 -16.62 -10.36
C ASN A 232 2.43 -16.08 -11.74
N ASN A 233 3.41 -16.74 -12.35
CA ASN A 233 3.93 -16.43 -13.69
C ASN A 233 2.86 -16.46 -14.79
N GLN A 234 1.70 -17.09 -14.55
CA GLN A 234 0.56 -17.09 -15.47
C GLN A 234 -0.23 -15.77 -15.47
N ILE A 235 -0.01 -14.89 -14.48
CA ILE A 235 -0.71 -13.61 -14.40
C ILE A 235 0.04 -12.56 -15.23
N PHE A 236 -0.53 -12.22 -16.38
CA PHE A 236 -0.06 -11.09 -17.18
C PHE A 236 -0.66 -9.79 -16.64
N MET A 237 0.21 -8.88 -16.21
CA MET A 237 -0.20 -7.60 -15.64
C MET A 237 0.82 -6.51 -15.88
N ARG A 238 0.34 -5.27 -15.91
CA ARG A 238 1.18 -4.08 -16.12
C ARG A 238 0.60 -2.86 -15.40
N LEU A 239 1.48 -1.98 -14.94
CA LEU A 239 1.08 -0.65 -14.48
C LEU A 239 1.28 0.34 -15.62
N ILE A 240 0.30 1.19 -15.89
CA ILE A 240 0.30 2.13 -17.01
C ILE A 240 0.05 3.53 -16.46
N MET A 241 0.88 4.49 -16.83
CA MET A 241 0.59 5.92 -16.70
C MET A 241 -0.21 6.36 -17.93
N ASP A 242 -1.53 6.46 -17.79
CA ASP A 242 -2.39 6.84 -18.91
C ASP A 242 -2.23 8.34 -19.26
N GLN A 243 -2.78 8.73 -20.40
CA GLN A 243 -2.76 10.11 -20.89
C GLN A 243 -3.60 11.09 -20.03
N SER A 244 -4.47 10.60 -19.14
CA SER A 244 -5.26 11.43 -18.22
C SER A 244 -4.51 11.76 -16.92
N GLY A 245 -3.37 11.11 -16.69
CA GLY A 245 -2.60 11.23 -15.44
C GLY A 245 -3.02 10.23 -14.37
N THR A 246 -3.74 9.17 -14.76
CA THR A 246 -4.17 8.06 -13.92
C THR A 246 -3.20 6.89 -14.07
N VAL A 247 -2.76 6.33 -12.94
CA VAL A 247 -2.03 5.06 -12.94
C VAL A 247 -3.03 3.92 -12.95
N LEU A 248 -3.00 3.09 -13.98
CA LEU A 248 -3.85 1.90 -14.13
C LEU A 248 -3.04 0.64 -13.87
N CYS A 249 -3.50 -0.22 -12.97
CA CYS A 249 -3.07 -1.60 -12.90
C CYS A 249 -4.04 -2.43 -13.74
N VAL A 250 -3.56 -2.97 -14.85
CA VAL A 250 -4.37 -3.82 -15.73
C VAL A 250 -3.87 -5.25 -15.69
N ILE A 251 -4.82 -6.19 -15.70
CA ILE A 251 -4.59 -7.63 -15.67
C ILE A 251 -5.27 -8.23 -16.88
N TRP A 252 -4.62 -9.19 -17.51
CA TRP A 252 -5.21 -9.94 -18.60
C TRP A 252 -6.27 -10.92 -18.07
N ASN A 253 -7.50 -10.80 -18.56
CA ASN A 253 -8.56 -11.77 -18.31
C ASN A 253 -8.63 -12.75 -19.47
N GLU A 254 -8.18 -13.98 -19.24
CA GLU A 254 -8.18 -15.05 -20.24
C GLU A 254 -9.59 -15.39 -20.74
N ARG A 255 -10.58 -15.49 -19.83
CA ARG A 255 -11.96 -15.87 -20.20
C ARG A 255 -12.60 -14.85 -21.14
N GLY A 256 -12.35 -13.57 -20.88
CA GLY A 256 -12.88 -12.48 -21.69
C GLY A 256 -11.98 -12.07 -22.85
N SER A 257 -10.77 -12.64 -22.95
CA SER A 257 -9.69 -12.17 -23.83
C SER A 257 -9.64 -10.65 -23.86
N LYS A 258 -9.43 -10.03 -22.69
CA LYS A 258 -9.35 -8.57 -22.59
C LYS A 258 -8.55 -8.13 -21.37
N TRP A 259 -7.94 -6.97 -21.48
CA TRP A 259 -7.35 -6.28 -20.33
C TRP A 259 -8.47 -5.71 -19.45
N GLY A 260 -8.45 -6.07 -18.16
CA GLY A 260 -9.34 -5.53 -17.14
C GLY A 260 -8.56 -4.65 -16.17
N THR A 261 -9.12 -3.51 -15.78
CA THR A 261 -8.55 -2.65 -14.73
C THR A 261 -8.80 -3.27 -13.37
N ALA A 262 -7.73 -3.69 -12.69
CA ALA A 262 -7.79 -4.21 -11.34
C ALA A 262 -7.74 -3.10 -10.30
N TYR A 263 -6.95 -2.05 -10.57
CA TYR A 263 -6.79 -0.90 -9.69
C TYR A 263 -6.49 0.37 -10.51
N LEU A 264 -6.90 1.53 -9.98
CA LEU A 264 -6.57 2.84 -10.55
C LEU A 264 -6.16 3.82 -9.44
N ALA A 265 -5.27 4.74 -9.76
CA ALA A 265 -4.76 5.76 -8.85
C ALA A 265 -4.78 7.15 -9.54
N PRO A 266 -5.43 8.19 -8.96
CA PRO A 266 -6.13 8.20 -7.66
C PRO A 266 -7.48 7.46 -7.66
N PRO A 267 -7.82 6.65 -6.63
CA PRO A 267 -9.06 5.87 -6.61
C PRO A 267 -10.32 6.69 -6.29
N ASP A 268 -10.21 7.81 -5.58
CA ASP A 268 -11.33 8.71 -5.31
C ASP A 268 -10.90 10.19 -5.24
N GLN A 269 -11.87 11.08 -5.06
CA GLN A 269 -11.66 12.53 -5.03
C GLN A 269 -10.71 12.97 -3.89
N CYS A 270 -10.67 12.26 -2.75
CA CYS A 270 -9.79 12.60 -1.63
C CYS A 270 -8.32 12.27 -1.91
N ASP A 271 -8.03 11.49 -2.95
CA ASP A 271 -6.66 11.17 -3.34
C ASP A 271 -6.06 12.20 -4.31
N GLN A 272 -6.86 13.12 -4.84
CA GLN A 272 -6.32 14.28 -5.54
C GLN A 272 -5.46 15.10 -4.58
N TYR A 273 -4.21 15.34 -4.98
CA TYR A 273 -3.22 15.98 -4.11
C TYR A 273 -3.72 17.34 -3.62
N GLY A 274 -3.80 17.49 -2.29
CA GLY A 274 -4.21 18.73 -1.65
C GLY A 274 -5.70 19.09 -1.84
N GLN A 275 -6.57 18.11 -2.11
CA GLN A 275 -8.00 18.33 -2.36
C GLN A 275 -8.69 19.27 -1.36
N CYS A 276 -8.44 19.08 -0.06
CA CYS A 276 -9.06 19.89 1.00
C CYS A 276 -8.26 21.14 1.40
N GLY A 277 -7.04 21.29 0.88
CA GLY A 277 -6.13 22.39 1.24
C GLY A 277 -5.36 22.15 2.54
N ALA A 278 -4.71 23.20 3.03
CA ALA A 278 -3.84 23.13 4.20
C ALA A 278 -4.65 23.01 5.52
N ASN A 279 -4.11 22.24 6.46
CA ASN A 279 -4.64 22.01 7.81
C ASN A 279 -6.08 21.48 7.81
N SER A 280 -6.38 20.65 6.82
CA SER A 280 -7.67 20.00 6.63
C SER A 280 -7.46 18.52 6.35
N ILE A 281 -8.52 17.73 6.52
CA ILE A 281 -8.51 16.30 6.25
C ILE A 281 -9.71 15.93 5.38
N CYS A 282 -9.45 15.07 4.38
CA CYS A 282 -10.49 14.58 3.49
C CYS A 282 -11.12 13.28 4.01
N ASN A 283 -12.45 13.19 3.99
CA ASN A 283 -13.20 11.99 4.28
C ASN A 283 -14.31 11.83 3.25
N ILE A 284 -14.16 10.83 2.38
CA ILE A 284 -15.09 10.57 1.27
C ILE A 284 -16.51 10.23 1.73
N ASN A 285 -16.67 9.78 2.98
CA ASN A 285 -17.95 9.39 3.56
C ASN A 285 -18.69 10.54 4.27
N LYS A 286 -18.15 11.76 4.27
CA LYS A 286 -18.78 12.93 4.89
C LYS A 286 -19.22 13.94 3.82
N THR A 287 -20.23 14.74 4.15
CA THR A 287 -20.62 15.92 3.38
C THR A 287 -20.64 17.13 4.32
N PRO A 288 -19.76 18.13 4.12
CA PRO A 288 -18.71 18.22 3.10
C PRO A 288 -17.60 17.15 3.29
N ILE A 289 -16.91 16.78 2.20
CA ILE A 289 -15.81 15.79 2.23
C ILE A 289 -14.56 16.33 2.94
N CYS A 290 -14.47 17.64 3.16
CA CYS A 290 -13.34 18.30 3.78
C CYS A 290 -13.74 18.83 5.16
N GLU A 291 -12.89 18.58 6.16
CA GLU A 291 -13.05 19.08 7.52
C GLU A 291 -11.73 19.75 7.96
N CYS A 292 -11.81 20.90 8.63
CA CYS A 292 -10.63 21.50 9.24
C CYS A 292 -10.15 20.62 10.40
N LEU A 293 -8.84 20.46 10.52
CA LEU A 293 -8.27 19.78 11.68
C LEU A 293 -8.68 20.52 12.96
N LYS A 294 -8.93 19.79 14.04
CA LYS A 294 -9.20 20.37 15.37
C LYS A 294 -8.06 21.34 15.72
N ARG A 295 -8.39 22.58 16.12
CA ARG A 295 -7.53 23.81 16.22
C ARG A 295 -7.66 24.81 15.06
N PHE A 296 -8.27 24.40 13.95
CA PHE A 296 -8.47 25.27 12.81
C PHE A 296 -9.96 25.46 12.54
N ARG A 297 -10.32 26.66 12.11
CA ARG A 297 -11.67 27.00 11.64
C ARG A 297 -11.64 27.34 10.16
N PRO A 298 -12.75 27.13 9.44
CA PRO A 298 -12.90 27.68 8.10
C PRO A 298 -12.67 29.20 8.12
N GLU A 299 -11.94 29.72 7.14
CA GLU A 299 -11.87 31.16 6.91
C GLU A 299 -13.29 31.65 6.59
N SER A 300 -13.78 32.66 7.32
CA SER A 300 -15.19 33.05 7.37
C SER A 300 -15.77 33.63 6.06
N GLU A 301 -14.98 33.73 4.99
CA GLU A 301 -15.44 34.11 3.65
C GLU A 301 -15.51 32.88 2.73
N GLY A 302 -16.72 32.41 2.46
CA GLY A 302 -16.98 31.25 1.59
C GLY A 302 -18.21 30.44 1.97
N MET A 303 -18.89 30.79 3.07
CA MET A 303 -20.13 30.13 3.46
C MET A 303 -21.32 30.75 2.72
N ASP A 304 -21.35 30.62 1.39
CA ASP A 304 -22.60 30.76 0.67
C ASP A 304 -23.47 29.56 1.03
N SER A 305 -24.59 29.79 1.71
CA SER A 305 -25.52 28.75 2.19
C SER A 305 -26.04 27.80 1.10
N ASN A 306 -25.74 28.05 -0.18
CA ASN A 306 -26.16 27.24 -1.32
C ASN A 306 -25.03 26.72 -2.21
N ASN A 307 -23.74 26.86 -1.84
CA ASN A 307 -22.64 26.49 -2.74
C ASN A 307 -21.70 25.42 -2.13
N ARG A 308 -21.45 24.36 -2.91
CA ARG A 308 -20.63 23.17 -2.56
C ARG A 308 -19.13 23.45 -2.43
N ASN A 309 -18.72 24.72 -2.43
CA ASN A 309 -17.33 25.14 -2.34
C ASN A 309 -16.94 25.40 -0.89
N TRP A 310 -16.56 24.33 -0.20
CA TRP A 310 -15.80 24.43 1.05
C TRP A 310 -14.62 25.41 0.87
N SER A 311 -14.47 26.38 1.77
CA SER A 311 -13.28 27.22 1.82
C SER A 311 -12.07 26.32 2.03
N LYS A 312 -11.20 26.17 1.02
CA LYS A 312 -9.96 25.36 1.10
C LYS A 312 -8.96 25.85 2.15
N LYS A 313 -9.28 26.93 2.88
CA LYS A 313 -8.42 27.59 3.84
C LYS A 313 -8.95 27.37 5.25
N CYS A 314 -8.24 26.52 5.98
CA CYS A 314 -8.40 26.37 7.42
C CYS A 314 -7.40 27.31 8.11
N VAL A 315 -7.93 28.31 8.78
CA VAL A 315 -7.14 29.29 9.53
C VAL A 315 -7.06 28.89 10.99
N LYS A 316 -5.94 29.25 11.59
CA LYS A 316 -5.68 29.02 13.00
C LYS A 316 -6.71 29.74 13.87
N GLU A 317 -7.25 29.04 14.87
CA GLU A 317 -8.05 29.65 15.91
C GLU A 317 -7.13 30.51 16.81
N SER A 318 -7.52 31.76 17.06
CA SER A 318 -6.67 32.79 17.66
C SER A 318 -6.27 32.45 19.10
N SER A 319 -5.09 31.87 19.29
CA SER A 319 -4.46 31.71 20.60
C SER A 319 -2.94 31.86 20.47
N SER A 320 -2.30 32.55 21.41
CA SER A 320 -0.84 32.61 21.53
C SER A 320 -0.29 31.20 21.79
N TYR A 321 0.45 30.67 20.80
CA TYR A 321 0.93 29.29 20.80
C TYR A 321 2.07 29.05 21.77
N CYS A 322 2.21 27.80 22.24
CA CYS A 322 3.35 27.33 23.03
C CYS A 322 3.36 27.78 24.50
N GLN A 323 2.20 27.76 25.16
CA GLN A 323 2.07 27.95 26.61
C GLN A 323 1.79 26.62 27.33
N ASN A 324 1.87 26.62 28.66
CA ASN A 324 1.61 25.46 29.51
C ASN A 324 0.21 24.88 29.27
N GLY A 325 0.11 23.56 29.03
CA GLY A 325 -1.16 22.83 28.87
C GLY A 325 -1.49 22.35 27.44
N GLU A 326 -0.65 22.65 26.44
CA GLU A 326 -0.79 22.05 25.10
C GLU A 326 -0.47 20.55 25.10
N GLY A 327 -0.99 19.84 24.11
CA GLY A 327 -0.74 18.42 23.89
C GLY A 327 -1.16 18.02 22.48
N PHE A 328 -1.54 16.75 22.29
CA PHE A 328 -1.83 16.23 20.95
C PHE A 328 -3.13 15.46 20.88
N LEU A 329 -3.84 15.66 19.77
CA LEU A 329 -4.98 14.86 19.38
C LEU A 329 -4.53 13.76 18.43
N LYS A 330 -4.78 12.52 18.83
CA LYS A 330 -4.52 11.33 18.01
C LYS A 330 -5.62 11.18 16.96
N LEU A 331 -5.26 11.23 15.68
CA LEU A 331 -6.08 10.75 14.57
C LEU A 331 -5.59 9.38 14.15
N VAL A 332 -6.52 8.43 14.03
CA VAL A 332 -6.21 7.02 13.77
C VAL A 332 -6.33 6.71 12.28
N GLY A 333 -5.37 5.92 11.77
CA GLY A 333 -5.52 5.30 10.45
C GLY A 333 -5.65 6.28 9.28
N VAL A 334 -4.82 7.32 9.23
CA VAL A 334 -4.88 8.34 8.17
C VAL A 334 -3.76 8.18 7.14
N LYS A 335 -3.96 8.72 5.94
CA LYS A 335 -2.88 9.05 5.02
C LYS A 335 -2.12 10.22 5.62
N LEU A 336 -0.89 9.98 6.06
CA LEU A 336 -0.02 11.01 6.65
C LEU A 336 0.18 12.18 5.68
N PRO A 337 0.28 13.43 6.18
CA PRO A 337 0.48 14.60 5.34
C PRO A 337 1.78 14.52 4.54
N ASP A 338 1.85 15.31 3.46
CA ASP A 338 3.06 15.41 2.66
C ASP A 338 4.24 15.94 3.51
N ALA A 339 5.41 15.33 3.33
CA ALA A 339 6.62 15.62 4.08
C ALA A 339 7.38 16.80 3.43
N ILE A 340 6.76 17.99 3.41
CA ILE A 340 7.37 19.20 2.80
C ILE A 340 8.36 19.86 3.76
N LYS A 341 7.95 20.05 5.02
CA LYS A 341 8.77 20.60 6.10
C LYS A 341 8.69 19.64 7.27
N PHE A 342 9.68 18.78 7.39
CA PHE A 342 9.66 17.67 8.34
C PHE A 342 11.03 17.40 8.93
N LYS A 343 11.06 16.64 10.02
CA LYS A 343 12.27 16.02 10.59
C LYS A 343 12.00 14.54 10.79
N LEU A 344 12.89 13.71 10.25
CA LEU A 344 12.90 12.26 10.41
C LEU A 344 14.00 11.88 11.40
N ASN A 345 13.68 11.05 12.39
CA ASN A 345 14.65 10.45 13.29
C ASN A 345 14.21 9.02 13.63
N GLU A 346 14.87 8.02 13.05
CA GLU A 346 14.51 6.61 13.21
C GLU A 346 14.90 6.02 14.56
N SER A 347 15.80 6.67 15.31
CA SER A 347 16.26 6.21 16.62
C SER A 347 15.35 6.63 17.76
N MET A 348 14.52 7.66 17.56
CA MET A 348 13.61 8.16 18.60
C MET A 348 12.36 7.30 18.71
N ASN A 349 11.95 6.98 19.94
CA ASN A 349 10.63 6.41 20.18
C ASN A 349 9.53 7.48 20.16
N LEU A 350 8.27 7.05 20.18
CA LEU A 350 7.13 7.95 20.08
C LEU A 350 7.03 8.97 21.23
N LYS A 351 7.41 8.60 22.46
CA LYS A 351 7.39 9.52 23.62
C LYS A 351 8.44 10.61 23.50
N GLU A 352 9.64 10.26 23.04
CA GLU A 352 10.68 11.24 22.70
C GLU A 352 10.24 12.15 21.57
N CYS A 353 9.54 11.60 20.58
CA CYS A 353 8.97 12.37 19.48
C CYS A 353 7.98 13.43 19.98
N GLU A 354 7.09 13.04 20.90
CA GLU A 354 6.14 13.95 21.56
C GLU A 354 6.86 15.07 22.32
N MET A 355 7.81 14.72 23.18
CA MET A 355 8.57 15.70 23.98
C MET A 355 9.34 16.69 23.10
N ASN A 356 9.98 16.21 22.03
CA ASN A 356 10.71 17.07 21.10
C ASN A 356 9.77 17.99 20.29
N CYS A 357 8.59 17.49 19.91
CA CYS A 357 7.59 18.29 19.23
C CYS A 357 7.00 19.37 20.16
N LEU A 358 6.75 19.07 21.44
CA LEU A 358 6.27 20.06 22.42
C LEU A 358 7.26 21.20 22.62
N LYS A 359 8.56 20.86 22.79
CA LYS A 359 9.65 21.83 22.96
C LYS A 359 9.78 22.80 21.78
N ASN A 360 9.39 22.39 20.58
CA ASN A 360 9.47 23.22 19.39
C ASN A 360 8.09 23.77 19.01
N CYS A 361 7.85 25.06 19.28
CA CYS A 361 6.57 25.73 19.00
C CYS A 361 6.12 25.70 17.53
N SER A 362 7.04 25.47 16.59
CA SER A 362 6.73 25.34 15.15
C SER A 362 6.24 23.93 14.78
N CYS A 363 6.47 22.93 15.64
CA CYS A 363 6.01 21.57 15.40
C CYS A 363 4.47 21.52 15.45
N SER A 364 3.89 20.97 14.40
CA SER A 364 2.44 20.96 14.16
C SER A 364 1.83 19.57 14.34
N ALA A 365 2.60 18.53 14.04
CA ALA A 365 2.20 17.14 14.29
C ALA A 365 3.43 16.23 14.35
N TYR A 366 3.23 15.03 14.89
CA TYR A 366 4.19 13.94 14.79
C TYR A 366 3.51 12.58 14.57
N ALA A 367 4.27 11.59 14.08
CA ALA A 367 3.84 10.21 13.89
C ALA A 367 5.04 9.27 14.01
N SER A 368 4.76 7.98 14.21
CA SER A 368 5.78 6.94 14.09
C SER A 368 6.14 6.69 12.62
N THR A 369 7.40 6.28 12.37
CA THR A 369 7.88 5.95 11.02
C THR A 369 7.64 4.48 10.68
N LYS A 370 7.44 3.61 11.67
CA LYS A 370 7.18 2.18 11.50
C LYS A 370 5.75 1.81 11.92
N LEU A 371 5.27 0.66 11.44
CA LEU A 371 3.98 0.05 11.82
C LEU A 371 4.18 -1.09 12.83
N ASP A 372 5.27 -1.07 13.60
CA ASP A 372 5.54 -2.09 14.62
C ASP A 372 4.84 -1.78 15.94
N GLU A 373 4.66 -2.81 16.77
CA GLU A 373 4.06 -2.67 18.11
C GLU A 373 4.87 -1.75 19.03
N GLN A 374 6.15 -1.52 18.69
CA GLN A 374 7.06 -0.66 19.44
C GLN A 374 6.94 0.82 19.02
N GLU A 375 6.18 1.13 17.96
CA GLU A 375 5.99 2.47 17.39
C GLU A 375 7.32 3.23 17.23
N GLU A 376 8.32 2.55 16.66
CA GLU A 376 9.68 3.08 16.53
C GLU A 376 9.80 4.16 15.46
N GLY A 377 10.75 5.06 15.69
CA GLY A 377 11.07 6.18 14.81
C GLY A 377 10.06 7.33 14.90
N CYS A 378 10.54 8.51 14.55
CA CYS A 378 9.86 9.77 14.74
C CYS A 378 9.83 10.59 13.46
N LEU A 379 8.64 10.96 13.03
CA LEU A 379 8.40 11.90 11.93
C LEU A 379 7.64 13.11 12.48
N MET A 380 8.28 14.27 12.45
CA MET A 380 7.68 15.53 12.90
C MET A 380 7.45 16.47 11.73
N TRP A 381 6.32 17.17 11.69
CA TRP A 381 6.00 18.19 10.68
C TRP A 381 6.05 19.60 11.28
N TYR A 382 6.55 20.55 10.48
CA TYR A 382 6.65 21.96 10.82
C TYR A 382 5.84 22.82 9.85
N GLY A 383 4.81 23.49 10.36
CA GLY A 383 3.91 24.32 9.56
C GLY A 383 2.68 23.57 9.04
N SER A 384 2.18 23.96 7.86
CA SER A 384 0.91 23.46 7.35
C SER A 384 0.94 21.99 6.98
N LEU A 385 -0.06 21.24 7.45
CA LEU A 385 -0.28 19.85 7.08
C LEU A 385 -1.13 19.79 5.81
N ILE A 386 -0.68 19.08 4.77
CA ILE A 386 -1.32 19.07 3.45
C ILE A 386 -1.47 17.62 2.97
N ASP A 387 -2.50 17.34 2.17
CA ASP A 387 -2.74 16.03 1.52
C ASP A 387 -3.01 14.90 2.53
N MET A 388 -3.86 15.20 3.52
CA MET A 388 -4.34 14.25 4.51
C MET A 388 -5.69 13.66 4.13
N LYS A 389 -5.89 12.37 4.40
CA LYS A 389 -7.13 11.65 4.12
C LYS A 389 -7.43 10.66 5.26
N ILE A 390 -8.68 10.61 5.70
CA ILE A 390 -9.22 9.50 6.51
C ILE A 390 -9.33 8.30 5.58
N LEU A 391 -8.67 7.21 5.95
CA LEU A 391 -8.79 6.00 5.17
C LEU A 391 -9.89 5.11 5.75
N SER A 392 -10.71 4.54 4.88
CA SER A 392 -11.70 3.52 5.25
C SER A 392 -11.00 2.18 5.49
N GLY A 393 -11.53 1.35 6.39
CA GLY A 393 -10.87 0.21 7.10
C GLY A 393 -10.20 -0.93 6.32
N LEU A 394 -9.90 -0.75 5.03
CA LEU A 394 -9.11 -1.63 4.17
C LEU A 394 -7.80 -0.96 3.73
N THR A 395 -7.13 -0.19 4.59
CA THR A 395 -5.84 0.50 4.29
C THR A 395 -4.96 0.54 5.54
N THR A 396 -3.62 0.44 5.40
CA THR A 396 -2.68 0.70 6.51
C THR A 396 -2.48 2.20 6.68
N GLY A 397 -3.54 2.85 7.15
CA GLY A 397 -3.40 4.19 7.67
C GLY A 397 -2.43 4.21 8.85
N ARG A 398 -1.86 5.38 9.09
CA ARG A 398 -1.02 5.60 10.27
C ARG A 398 -1.67 6.58 11.21
N ASP A 399 -1.36 6.40 12.47
CA ASP A 399 -1.79 7.32 13.50
C ASP A 399 -0.90 8.58 13.44
N ILE A 400 -1.54 9.73 13.58
CA ILE A 400 -0.86 11.02 13.66
C ILE A 400 -1.34 11.78 14.88
N TYR A 401 -0.41 12.44 15.54
CA TYR A 401 -0.62 13.22 16.74
C TYR A 401 -0.52 14.70 16.38
N ILE A 402 -1.65 15.39 16.35
CA ILE A 402 -1.75 16.78 15.88
C ILE A 402 -1.79 17.70 17.09
N ARG A 403 -0.93 18.71 17.10
CA ARG A 403 -0.79 19.62 18.24
C ARG A 403 -2.04 20.45 18.44
N ALA A 404 -2.61 20.39 19.64
CA ALA A 404 -3.87 21.02 20.02
C ALA A 404 -3.78 21.75 21.38
N PRO A 405 -4.59 22.80 21.60
CA PRO A 405 -4.67 23.48 22.88
C PRO A 405 -5.39 22.64 23.94
N PHE A 406 -5.15 22.95 25.22
CA PHE A 406 -5.76 22.25 26.36
C PHE A 406 -7.29 22.14 26.27
N SER A 407 -7.97 23.20 25.83
CA SER A 407 -9.43 23.25 25.70
C SER A 407 -9.97 22.15 24.78
N GLU A 408 -9.30 21.86 23.67
CA GLU A 408 -9.66 20.81 22.73
C GLU A 408 -9.37 19.42 23.30
N LEU A 409 -8.26 19.26 24.03
CA LEU A 409 -7.94 18.00 24.72
C LEU A 409 -8.98 17.68 25.80
N ALA A 410 -9.39 18.68 26.58
CA ALA A 410 -10.43 18.55 27.61
C ALA A 410 -11.79 18.20 26.98
N ARG A 411 -12.17 18.85 25.86
CA ARG A 411 -13.38 18.51 25.10
C ARG A 411 -13.36 17.06 24.62
N ALA A 412 -12.26 16.62 24.00
CA ALA A 412 -12.09 15.26 23.52
C ALA A 412 -12.14 14.21 24.65
N SER A 413 -11.57 14.54 25.82
CA SER A 413 -11.64 13.68 27.01
C SER A 413 -13.07 13.55 27.54
N ASN A 414 -13.79 14.67 27.66
CA ASN A 414 -15.18 14.69 28.12
C ASN A 414 -16.12 13.92 27.19
N GLU A 415 -15.93 14.03 25.88
CA GLU A 415 -16.68 13.26 24.89
C GLU A 415 -16.48 11.75 25.07
N LYS A 416 -15.22 11.30 25.23
CA LYS A 416 -14.91 9.89 25.51
C LYS A 416 -15.55 9.40 26.82
N SER A 417 -15.52 10.21 27.87
CA SER A 417 -16.15 9.88 29.16
C SER A 417 -17.67 9.76 29.04
N ARG A 418 -18.33 10.66 28.30
CA ARG A 418 -19.78 10.58 28.04
C ARG A 418 -20.16 9.31 27.29
N VAL A 419 -19.41 8.95 26.24
CA VAL A 419 -19.65 7.71 25.48
C VAL A 419 -19.48 6.47 26.36
N LYS A 420 -18.44 6.43 27.20
CA LYS A 420 -18.25 5.32 28.17
C LYS A 420 -19.43 5.19 29.13
N ILE A 421 -19.95 6.31 29.66
CA ILE A 421 -21.12 6.30 30.55
C ILE A 421 -22.36 5.76 29.80
N ILE A 422 -22.61 6.20 28.57
CA ILE A 422 -23.74 5.71 27.77
C ILE A 422 -23.63 4.20 27.53
N ILE A 423 -22.45 3.69 27.19
CA ILE A 423 -22.23 2.25 26.99
C ILE A 423 -22.50 1.46 28.28
N ILE A 424 -22.02 1.94 29.43
CA ILE A 424 -22.25 1.30 30.73
C ILE A 424 -23.74 1.26 31.06
N VAL A 425 -24.47 2.36 30.85
CA VAL A 425 -25.92 2.44 31.09
C VAL A 425 -26.68 1.47 30.18
N LEU A 426 -26.30 1.37 28.89
CA LEU A 426 -26.91 0.42 27.97
C LEU A 426 -26.68 -1.03 28.42
N ILE A 427 -25.47 -1.38 28.86
CA ILE A 427 -25.16 -2.72 29.37
C ILE A 427 -25.98 -3.04 30.61
N ILE A 428 -26.04 -2.13 31.59
CA ILE A 428 -26.80 -2.33 32.83
C ILE A 428 -28.29 -2.50 32.51
N SER A 429 -28.85 -1.67 31.63
CA SER A 429 -30.26 -1.77 31.23
C SER A 429 -30.56 -3.10 30.53
N GLY A 430 -29.69 -3.58 29.65
CA GLY A 430 -29.81 -4.88 29.01
C GLY A 430 -29.79 -6.05 30.01
N MET A 431 -28.88 -6.01 30.98
CA MET A 431 -28.78 -7.03 32.03
C MET A 431 -30.03 -7.07 32.92
N LEU A 432 -30.62 -5.92 33.23
CA LEU A 432 -31.88 -5.83 33.99
C LEU A 432 -33.06 -6.41 33.22
N VAL A 433 -33.15 -6.15 31.91
CA VAL A 433 -34.20 -6.74 31.08
C VAL A 433 -34.05 -8.26 30.98
N LEU A 434 -32.83 -8.76 30.78
CA LEU A 434 -32.56 -10.19 30.72
C LEU A 434 -32.87 -10.91 32.04
N SER A 435 -32.52 -10.29 33.19
CA SER A 435 -32.84 -10.87 34.50
C SER A 435 -34.34 -10.88 34.77
N LEU A 436 -35.08 -9.84 34.36
CA LEU A 436 -36.54 -9.81 34.45
C LEU A 436 -37.18 -10.89 33.57
N VAL A 437 -36.73 -11.05 32.32
CA VAL A 437 -37.23 -12.10 31.42
C VAL A 437 -36.93 -13.49 32.01
N PHE A 438 -35.73 -13.71 32.52
CA PHE A 438 -35.35 -14.96 33.17
C PHE A 438 -36.22 -15.25 34.39
N CYS A 439 -36.45 -14.26 35.26
CA CYS A 439 -37.37 -14.35 36.39
C CYS A 439 -38.81 -14.69 35.96
N LEU A 440 -39.29 -14.11 34.87
CA LEU A 440 -40.62 -14.41 34.32
C LEU A 440 -40.71 -15.84 33.77
N ILE A 441 -39.65 -16.34 33.13
CA ILE A 441 -39.55 -17.74 32.66
C ILE A 441 -39.56 -18.71 33.84
N LEU A 442 -38.77 -18.44 34.88
CA LEU A 442 -38.74 -19.26 36.10
C LEU A 442 -40.10 -19.26 36.82
N ARG A 443 -40.77 -18.10 36.92
CA ARG A 443 -42.13 -18.00 37.47
C ARG A 443 -43.15 -18.80 36.66
N LYS A 444 -43.05 -18.81 35.33
CA LYS A 444 -43.89 -19.66 34.46
C LYS A 444 -43.62 -21.16 34.68
N LYS A 445 -42.35 -21.56 34.86
CA LYS A 445 -41.99 -22.96 35.16
C LYS A 445 -42.49 -23.40 36.55
N TRP A 446 -42.33 -22.56 37.58
CA TRP A 446 -42.82 -22.85 38.93
C TRP A 446 -44.35 -22.98 39.01
N LYS A 447 -45.12 -22.15 38.28
CA LYS A 447 -46.59 -22.30 38.21
C LYS A 447 -47.05 -23.57 37.49
N ARG A 448 -46.21 -24.19 36.64
CA ARG A 448 -46.52 -25.50 36.00
C ARG A 448 -46.21 -26.69 36.91
N GLY A 449 -45.33 -26.55 37.92
CA GLY A 449 -44.97 -27.62 38.87
C GLY A 449 -45.96 -27.83 40.02
N ARG A 450 -46.90 -26.90 40.27
CA ARG A 450 -47.92 -27.01 41.34
C ARG A 450 -49.20 -27.78 40.96
N ARG A 451 -49.22 -28.46 39.80
CA ARG A 451 -50.38 -29.24 39.34
C ARG A 451 -50.18 -30.76 39.38
N TYR A 452 -49.08 -31.26 39.97
CA TYR A 452 -48.72 -32.69 39.91
C TYR A 452 -48.04 -33.21 41.18
N GLY A 453 -48.62 -32.94 42.35
CA GLY A 453 -48.02 -33.36 43.62
C GLY A 453 -49.00 -33.28 44.78
N GLU A 454 -50.14 -33.95 44.65
CA GLU A 454 -51.05 -34.23 45.75
C GLU A 454 -51.46 -35.70 45.64
N GLU A 455 -50.56 -36.59 46.10
CA GLU A 455 -50.86 -37.94 46.58
C GLU A 455 -49.60 -38.47 47.29
N VAL A 456 -49.64 -38.52 48.62
CA VAL A 456 -48.67 -39.22 49.46
C VAL A 456 -49.45 -40.13 50.39
N ASN A 457 -49.17 -41.43 50.30
CA ASN A 457 -49.22 -42.46 51.34
C ASN A 457 -48.47 -43.68 50.74
N SER A 458 -47.70 -44.49 51.43
CA SER A 458 -47.60 -44.88 52.84
C SER A 458 -46.28 -45.66 53.04
N GLU A 459 -45.78 -45.66 54.28
CA GLU A 459 -45.00 -46.69 55.04
C GLU A 459 -44.32 -47.85 54.26
N GLU A 460 -43.10 -48.32 54.57
CA GLU A 460 -42.60 -48.84 55.86
C GLU A 460 -41.11 -49.29 55.76
N PHE A 461 -40.48 -49.56 56.93
CA PHE A 461 -39.32 -50.47 57.21
C PHE A 461 -37.88 -49.93 57.46
N MET A 462 -37.60 -49.62 58.75
CA MET A 462 -36.63 -50.24 59.71
C MET A 462 -35.43 -51.07 59.14
N ALA A 463 -34.20 -51.10 59.65
CA ALA A 463 -33.50 -50.51 60.80
C ALA A 463 -31.97 -50.80 60.70
N SER A 464 -31.17 -49.96 61.41
CA SER A 464 -29.84 -50.20 62.02
C SER A 464 -28.59 -50.51 61.16
N GLY A 465 -27.57 -49.65 61.29
CA GLY A 465 -26.20 -49.92 60.82
C GLY A 465 -25.20 -48.76 60.92
N ILE A 466 -24.88 -48.33 62.16
CA ILE A 466 -23.57 -47.79 62.62
C ILE A 466 -23.04 -46.43 62.08
N MET A 467 -23.01 -45.49 63.04
CA MET A 467 -22.07 -44.37 63.34
C MET A 467 -21.80 -43.18 62.39
N LYS A 468 -22.13 -42.00 62.97
CA LYS A 468 -21.60 -40.62 62.83
C LYS A 468 -21.81 -39.92 61.49
N SER A 469 -22.75 -38.97 61.44
CA SER A 469 -22.57 -37.51 61.67
C SER A 469 -21.58 -36.92 60.67
N GLU A 470 -22.00 -36.10 59.72
CA GLU A 470 -22.57 -34.76 59.94
C GLU A 470 -23.46 -34.29 58.76
N ASN A 471 -24.23 -33.25 59.07
CA ASN A 471 -25.18 -32.51 58.22
C ASN A 471 -24.74 -32.23 56.77
N THR A 472 -25.70 -32.34 55.86
CA THR A 472 -25.75 -31.66 54.55
C THR A 472 -26.54 -30.35 54.67
N PRO A 473 -26.62 -29.44 53.66
CA PRO A 473 -25.79 -29.29 52.44
C PRO A 473 -25.58 -27.84 51.94
N CYS A 474 -24.93 -27.76 50.77
CA CYS A 474 -25.15 -26.80 49.67
C CYS A 474 -24.30 -25.51 49.63
N GLY A 475 -23.04 -25.68 49.20
CA GLY A 475 -22.32 -24.68 48.40
C GLY A 475 -21.74 -25.38 47.16
N LEU A 476 -22.44 -25.31 46.02
CA LEU A 476 -21.99 -25.91 44.77
C LEU A 476 -20.91 -25.02 44.16
N VAL A 477 -19.66 -25.42 44.38
CA VAL A 477 -18.48 -24.98 43.63
C VAL A 477 -18.57 -25.61 42.24
N VAL A 478 -18.62 -24.80 41.19
CA VAL A 478 -18.31 -25.24 39.83
C VAL A 478 -16.84 -24.89 39.58
N GLU A 479 -15.98 -25.91 39.62
CA GLU A 479 -14.63 -25.84 39.05
C GLU A 479 -14.73 -25.58 37.54
N LEU A 480 -14.17 -24.47 37.08
CA LEU A 480 -13.68 -24.33 35.71
C LEU A 480 -12.21 -24.73 35.70
N LYS A 481 -11.93 -25.94 35.20
CA LYS A 481 -10.57 -26.35 34.82
C LYS A 481 -10.07 -25.44 33.70
N TYR A 482 -9.10 -24.57 34.00
CA TYR A 482 -8.22 -23.98 33.01
C TYR A 482 -6.86 -24.69 33.06
N CYS A 483 -6.48 -25.33 31.94
CA CYS A 483 -5.13 -25.83 31.73
C CYS A 483 -4.16 -24.66 31.65
N TRP A 484 -3.20 -24.60 32.57
CA TRP A 484 -1.95 -23.86 32.39
C TRP A 484 -0.94 -24.78 31.70
N TRP A 485 -0.32 -24.31 30.62
CA TRP A 485 0.94 -24.85 30.13
C TRP A 485 2.08 -24.11 30.82
N ASP A 486 2.94 -24.89 31.46
CA ASP A 486 4.15 -24.49 32.18
C ASP A 486 5.31 -24.36 31.17
N THR A 487 6.00 -23.22 31.18
CA THR A 487 7.38 -23.13 30.70
C THR A 487 8.18 -22.36 31.71
N ARG A 488 8.88 -23.09 32.59
CA ARG A 488 9.92 -22.56 33.45
C ARG A 488 11.27 -22.67 32.75
N SER A 489 11.90 -21.53 32.44
CA SER A 489 13.37 -21.42 32.42
C SER A 489 13.83 -20.00 32.80
N ASN A 490 14.39 -19.92 34.01
CA ASN A 490 15.58 -19.15 34.41
C ASN A 490 15.69 -17.63 34.10
N LEU A 491 15.54 -16.80 35.14
CA LEU A 491 16.63 -16.11 35.88
C LEU A 491 16.23 -14.72 36.45
N ARG A 492 16.41 -14.64 37.78
CA ARG A 492 16.88 -13.53 38.63
C ARG A 492 16.01 -12.31 38.97
N GLU A 493 16.08 -12.04 40.26
CA GLU A 493 15.46 -11.02 41.11
C GLU A 493 15.84 -9.58 40.75
N ASP A 494 14.89 -8.65 40.90
CA ASP A 494 14.98 -7.54 41.86
C ASP A 494 13.71 -6.65 41.86
N GLY A 495 13.14 -6.42 43.05
CA GLY A 495 12.74 -5.08 43.52
C GLY A 495 11.35 -4.46 43.21
N ILE A 496 10.49 -4.47 44.24
CA ILE A 496 9.62 -3.36 44.74
C ILE A 496 8.35 -2.96 43.94
N GLY A 497 7.18 -3.09 44.59
CA GLY A 497 6.24 -1.97 44.76
C GLY A 497 4.81 -2.06 44.17
N SER A 498 3.84 -2.29 45.06
CA SER A 498 2.44 -1.81 45.06
C SER A 498 1.48 -2.02 43.85
N SER A 499 0.55 -2.95 44.08
CA SER A 499 -0.91 -2.79 43.97
C SER A 499 -1.52 -1.78 42.98
N VAL A 500 -2.07 -2.28 41.86
CA VAL A 500 -3.37 -1.81 41.32
C VAL A 500 -4.11 -3.01 40.72
N ALA A 501 -5.18 -3.45 41.39
CA ALA A 501 -6.12 -4.42 40.84
C ALA A 501 -7.03 -3.73 39.82
N GLY A 502 -6.84 -4.03 38.53
CA GLY A 502 -7.74 -3.63 37.45
C GLY A 502 -8.39 -4.87 36.84
N ILE A 503 -9.68 -5.06 37.09
CA ILE A 503 -10.49 -6.08 36.40
C ILE A 503 -10.63 -5.64 34.93
N VAL A 504 -10.01 -6.37 34.01
CA VAL A 504 -10.22 -6.21 32.55
C VAL A 504 -11.19 -7.28 32.08
N LEU A 505 -12.43 -6.89 31.81
CA LEU A 505 -13.40 -7.71 31.10
C LEU A 505 -13.21 -7.47 29.58
N PHE A 506 -12.60 -8.45 28.90
CA PHE A 506 -12.56 -8.49 27.44
C PHE A 506 -13.87 -9.07 26.89
N PRO A 507 -14.52 -8.47 25.86
CA PRO A 507 -15.61 -9.13 25.15
C PRO A 507 -15.04 -10.21 24.21
N LEU A 508 -15.58 -11.44 24.29
CA LEU A 508 -15.22 -12.61 23.49
C LEU A 508 -15.23 -12.40 21.96
N HIS A 509 -15.90 -11.35 21.46
CA HIS A 509 -15.94 -11.02 20.03
C HIS A 509 -14.61 -10.45 19.48
N LEU A 510 -13.75 -9.89 20.33
CA LEU A 510 -12.43 -9.42 19.91
C LEU A 510 -11.41 -10.56 19.84
N ALA A 511 -11.56 -11.61 20.66
CA ALA A 511 -10.61 -12.72 20.67
C ALA A 511 -10.65 -13.53 19.35
N THR A 512 -11.83 -13.83 18.80
CA THR A 512 -11.94 -14.56 17.53
C THR A 512 -11.46 -13.74 16.33
N PHE A 513 -11.66 -12.41 16.35
CA PHE A 513 -11.20 -11.52 15.29
C PHE A 513 -9.68 -11.28 15.37
N VAL A 514 -9.14 -11.08 16.57
CA VAL A 514 -7.71 -10.90 16.79
C VAL A 514 -6.95 -12.19 16.46
N PHE A 515 -7.39 -13.36 16.94
CA PHE A 515 -6.76 -14.65 16.62
C PHE A 515 -6.82 -15.00 15.12
N SER A 516 -7.90 -14.67 14.40
CA SER A 516 -7.94 -14.92 12.96
C SER A 516 -6.99 -13.98 12.20
N THR A 517 -6.86 -12.72 12.62
CA THR A 517 -5.95 -11.75 11.99
C THR A 517 -4.48 -12.03 12.29
N SER A 518 -4.13 -12.42 13.53
CA SER A 518 -2.76 -12.74 13.92
C SER A 518 -2.30 -14.09 13.36
N TYR A 519 -3.15 -15.12 13.34
CA TYR A 519 -2.85 -16.40 12.67
C TYR A 519 -2.64 -16.22 11.16
N MET A 520 -3.48 -15.40 10.50
CA MET A 520 -3.34 -15.10 9.07
C MET A 520 -2.13 -14.21 8.77
N GLN A 521 -1.72 -13.31 9.67
CA GLN A 521 -0.49 -12.54 9.54
C GLN A 521 0.76 -13.41 9.75
N GLU A 522 0.70 -14.40 10.64
CA GLU A 522 1.83 -15.29 10.92
C GLU A 522 2.04 -16.33 9.80
N GLU A 523 0.96 -16.91 9.26
CA GLU A 523 1.01 -17.74 8.04
C GLU A 523 1.56 -16.96 6.83
N ARG A 524 1.18 -15.67 6.69
CA ARG A 524 1.75 -14.78 5.66
C ARG A 524 3.24 -14.53 5.86
N ARG A 525 3.68 -14.23 7.09
CA ARG A 525 5.11 -14.05 7.40
C ARG A 525 5.92 -15.34 7.12
N LYS A 526 5.34 -16.52 7.38
CA LYS A 526 5.98 -17.82 7.10
C LYS A 526 6.11 -18.07 5.59
N LYS A 527 5.05 -17.87 4.80
CA LYS A 527 5.09 -18.01 3.33
C LYS A 527 5.98 -16.98 2.64
N GLN A 528 6.01 -15.75 3.16
CA GLN A 528 6.84 -14.67 2.63
C GLN A 528 8.34 -14.88 2.94
N LYS A 529 8.69 -15.38 4.13
CA LYS A 529 10.07 -15.83 4.42
C LYS A 529 10.49 -16.97 3.48
N GLN A 530 9.60 -17.93 3.21
CA GLN A 530 9.86 -19.01 2.25
C GLN A 530 10.10 -18.47 0.82
N PHE A 531 9.32 -17.48 0.39
CA PHE A 531 9.44 -16.88 -0.95
C PHE A 531 10.69 -16.00 -1.10
N LEU A 532 11.02 -15.17 -0.11
CA LEU A 532 12.28 -14.40 -0.09
C LEU A 532 13.53 -15.30 -0.07
N THR A 533 13.43 -16.45 0.59
CA THR A 533 14.52 -17.44 0.61
C THR A 533 14.66 -18.14 -0.75
N LEU A 534 13.56 -18.41 -1.45
CA LEU A 534 13.55 -18.98 -2.80
C LEU A 534 13.99 -17.98 -3.88
N SER A 535 13.65 -16.69 -3.73
CA SER A 535 14.10 -15.60 -4.61
C SER A 535 15.62 -15.35 -4.48
N LYS A 536 16.14 -15.33 -3.24
CA LYS A 536 17.58 -15.25 -2.97
C LYS A 536 18.37 -16.50 -3.41
N ALA A 537 17.73 -17.67 -3.45
CA ALA A 537 18.33 -18.90 -3.97
C ALA A 537 18.40 -18.93 -5.51
N ARG A 538 17.67 -18.04 -6.20
CA ARG A 538 17.65 -17.93 -7.68
C ARG A 538 18.59 -16.84 -8.22
N THR A 539 19.16 -16.02 -7.33
CA THR A 539 20.12 -14.95 -7.61
C THR A 539 21.55 -15.31 -7.18
N ARG A 540 21.82 -16.59 -6.90
CA ARG A 540 23.17 -17.16 -6.74
C ARG A 540 23.49 -18.13 -7.87
#